data_AF-A0A3P3QZ31-F1
#
_entry.id   AF-A0A3P3QZ31-F1
#
_cell.length_a   1.000
_cell.length_b   1.000
_cell.length_c   1.000
_cell.angle_alpha   90.00
_cell.angle_beta   90.00
_cell.angle_gamma   90.00
#
_symmetry.space_group_name_H-M   'P 1'
#
loop_
_entity.id
_entity.type
_entity.pdbx_description
1 polymer ?
#
loop_
_entity_poly.entity_id
_entity_poly.type
_entity_poly.pdbx_seq_one_letter_code
_entity_poly.pdbx_strand_id
1 'polypeptide(L)'
;MNNISSAKYFSLFSGIIFLIVGIYVIVNPLFIAGTINIILCVLLLIEGISQISAYMSEKREGRSIWRLIEGILSVAAGIYFAVKDSLGLPIAFIVAAGIWLLLVGISRVFMGMRVVKFEKNIGQRLIFIAIIDILLGIILVINPVFVAGYISVLFGISLIVQAVVAIFRFFRLNRMERKLK
;
A
#
# COMPACT_ATOMS: atom_id res chain seq x y z
N MET A 1 -32.51 1.65 21.51
CA MET A 1 -31.75 0.49 22.06
C MET A 1 -31.10 -0.39 20.98
N ASN A 2 -31.70 -0.61 19.79
CA ASN A 2 -31.11 -1.46 18.74
C ASN A 2 -29.68 -1.05 18.27
N ASN A 3 -29.39 0.23 18.08
CA ASN A 3 -28.08 0.67 17.58
C ASN A 3 -26.91 0.40 18.55
N ILE A 4 -27.14 0.38 19.88
CA ILE A 4 -26.09 0.17 20.87
C ILE A 4 -25.68 -1.32 20.90
N SER A 5 -26.67 -2.21 20.83
CA SER A 5 -26.45 -3.66 20.76
C SER A 5 -25.70 -4.04 19.48
N SER A 6 -26.14 -3.55 18.30
CA SER A 6 -25.47 -3.80 17.03
C SER A 6 -24.03 -3.27 17.00
N ALA A 7 -23.79 -2.04 17.49
CA ALA A 7 -22.46 -1.45 17.55
C ALA A 7 -21.50 -2.22 18.47
N LYS A 8 -22.01 -2.79 19.56
CA LYS A 8 -21.24 -3.62 20.49
C LYS A 8 -20.75 -4.89 19.80
N TYR A 9 -21.64 -5.67 19.17
CA TYR A 9 -21.24 -6.89 18.47
C TYR A 9 -20.31 -6.62 17.29
N PHE A 10 -20.55 -5.53 16.54
CA PHE A 10 -19.64 -5.10 15.48
C PHE A 10 -18.23 -4.79 15.99
N SER A 11 -18.11 -4.11 17.14
CA SER A 11 -16.83 -3.80 17.77
C SER A 11 -16.08 -5.06 18.23
N LEU A 12 -16.79 -6.06 18.76
CA LEU A 12 -16.16 -7.32 19.16
C LEU A 12 -15.69 -8.13 17.95
N PHE A 13 -16.54 -8.23 16.93
CA PHE A 13 -16.23 -8.97 15.71
C PHE A 13 -15.04 -8.37 14.96
N SER A 14 -15.02 -7.05 14.78
CA SER A 14 -13.86 -6.34 14.19
C SER A 14 -12.59 -6.53 15.03
N GLY A 15 -12.68 -6.50 16.36
CA GLY A 15 -11.55 -6.77 17.23
C GLY A 15 -10.94 -8.17 17.04
N ILE A 16 -11.78 -9.20 16.96
CA ILE A 16 -11.34 -10.58 16.70
C ILE A 16 -10.66 -10.68 15.33
N ILE A 17 -11.25 -10.07 14.30
CA ILE A 17 -10.66 -10.05 12.95
C ILE A 17 -9.29 -9.37 12.97
N PHE A 18 -9.18 -8.18 13.56
CA PHE A 18 -7.90 -7.47 13.63
C PHE A 18 -6.82 -8.26 14.37
N LEU A 19 -7.20 -9.01 15.41
CA LEU A 19 -6.27 -9.86 16.13
C LEU A 19 -5.77 -11.02 15.26
N ILE A 20 -6.69 -11.73 14.59
CA ILE A 20 -6.34 -12.86 13.71
C ILE A 20 -5.47 -12.37 12.54
N VAL A 21 -5.89 -11.30 11.86
CA VAL A 21 -5.13 -10.73 10.73
C VAL A 21 -3.78 -10.20 11.20
N GLY A 22 -3.73 -9.53 12.35
CA GLY A 22 -2.49 -9.02 12.94
C GLY A 22 -1.47 -10.13 13.20
N ILE A 23 -1.90 -11.24 13.81
CA ILE A 23 -1.03 -12.42 14.04
C ILE A 23 -0.62 -13.04 12.70
N TYR A 24 -1.57 -13.21 11.76
CA TYR A 24 -1.30 -13.83 10.47
C TYR A 24 -0.27 -13.06 9.64
N VAL A 25 -0.37 -11.73 9.63
CA VAL A 25 0.57 -10.83 8.96
C VAL A 25 1.98 -11.04 9.51
N ILE A 26 2.15 -11.07 10.84
CA ILE A 26 3.46 -11.26 11.50
C ILE A 26 4.09 -12.59 11.10
N VAL A 27 3.29 -13.66 11.04
CA VAL A 27 3.77 -15.00 10.65
C VAL A 27 4.11 -15.06 9.16
N ASN A 28 3.37 -14.33 8.31
CA ASN A 28 3.52 -14.34 6.86
C ASN A 28 3.90 -12.94 6.35
N PRO A 29 5.18 -12.53 6.43
CA PRO A 29 5.59 -11.16 6.13
C PRO A 29 5.37 -10.75 4.67
N LEU A 30 5.32 -11.71 3.74
CA LEU A 30 5.01 -11.46 2.33
C LEU A 30 3.53 -11.19 2.06
N PHE A 31 2.64 -11.42 3.04
CA PHE A 31 1.20 -11.25 2.86
C PHE A 31 0.82 -9.79 2.53
N ILE A 32 1.45 -8.81 3.17
CA ILE A 32 1.19 -7.39 2.89
C ILE A 32 1.57 -7.06 1.45
N ALA A 33 2.76 -7.47 1.01
CA ALA A 33 3.22 -7.21 -0.35
C ALA A 33 2.34 -7.92 -1.39
N GLY A 34 1.89 -9.14 -1.11
CA GLY A 34 0.90 -9.84 -1.95
C GLY A 34 -0.44 -9.12 -2.02
N THR A 35 -0.93 -8.58 -0.90
CA THR A 35 -2.17 -7.81 -0.85
C THR A 35 -2.06 -6.53 -1.68
N ILE A 36 -0.94 -5.82 -1.59
CA ILE A 36 -0.67 -4.63 -2.40
C ILE A 36 -0.61 -4.99 -3.88
N ASN A 37 0.03 -6.11 -4.23
CA ASN A 37 0.08 -6.60 -5.61
C ASN A 37 -1.33 -6.85 -6.17
N ILE A 38 -2.21 -7.50 -5.41
CA ILE A 38 -3.60 -7.73 -5.83
C ILE A 38 -4.31 -6.40 -6.07
N ILE A 39 -4.16 -5.42 -5.17
CA ILE A 39 -4.75 -4.09 -5.34
C ILE A 39 -4.25 -3.45 -6.64
N LEU A 40 -2.95 -3.55 -6.93
CA LEU A 40 -2.38 -3.04 -8.18
C LEU A 40 -2.90 -3.75 -9.42
N CYS A 41 -3.07 -5.08 -9.38
CA CYS A 41 -3.69 -5.82 -10.48
C CYS A 41 -5.08 -5.27 -10.78
N VAL A 42 -5.91 -5.08 -9.75
CA VAL A 42 -7.26 -4.51 -9.89
C VAL A 42 -7.19 -3.09 -10.47
N LEU A 43 -6.29 -2.25 -9.98
CA LEU A 43 -6.13 -0.88 -10.48
C LEU A 43 -5.69 -0.85 -11.95
N LEU A 44 -4.74 -1.70 -12.35
CA LEU A 44 -4.29 -1.81 -13.74
C LEU A 44 -5.41 -2.28 -14.68
N LEU A 45 -6.27 -3.19 -14.22
CA LEU A 45 -7.43 -3.62 -14.97
C LEU A 45 -8.45 -2.48 -15.12
N ILE A 46 -8.73 -1.74 -14.04
CA ILE A 46 -9.65 -0.60 -14.07
C ILE A 46 -9.13 0.48 -15.03
N GLU A 47 -7.86 0.85 -14.92
CA GLU A 47 -7.23 1.84 -15.79
C GLU A 47 -7.27 1.37 -17.25
N GLY A 48 -6.88 0.12 -17.51
CA GLY A 48 -6.86 -0.44 -18.85
C GLY A 48 -8.25 -0.47 -19.51
N ILE A 49 -9.27 -0.92 -18.77
CA ILE A 49 -10.66 -0.91 -19.24
C ILE A 49 -11.14 0.52 -19.45
N SER A 50 -10.80 1.46 -18.56
CA SER A 50 -11.17 2.86 -18.67
C SER A 50 -10.62 3.48 -19.95
N GLN A 51 -9.33 3.31 -20.24
CA GLN A 51 -8.68 3.83 -21.44
C GLN A 51 -9.27 3.24 -22.73
N ILE A 52 -9.52 1.92 -22.77
CA ILE A 52 -10.17 1.27 -23.91
C ILE A 52 -11.59 1.82 -24.11
N SER A 53 -12.35 1.99 -23.02
CA SER A 53 -13.70 2.54 -23.08
C SER A 53 -13.71 3.99 -23.58
N ALA A 54 -12.76 4.83 -23.11
CA ALA A 54 -12.61 6.21 -23.53
C ALA A 54 -12.26 6.32 -25.03
N TYR A 55 -11.37 5.46 -25.53
CA TYR A 55 -11.04 5.37 -26.95
C TYR A 55 -12.26 5.01 -27.81
N MET A 56 -13.11 4.09 -27.34
CA MET A 56 -14.34 3.72 -28.05
C MET A 56 -15.37 4.84 -28.07
N SER A 57 -15.50 5.60 -26.98
CA SER A 57 -16.45 6.71 -26.85
C SER A 57 -16.04 7.99 -27.59
N GLU A 58 -14.75 8.18 -27.90
CA GLU A 58 -14.27 9.35 -28.64
C GLU A 58 -14.67 9.31 -30.13
N LYS A 59 -15.07 10.49 -30.64
CA LYS A 59 -15.31 10.70 -32.08
C LYS A 59 -14.00 10.50 -32.84
N ARG A 60 -14.08 9.98 -34.08
CA ARG A 60 -12.91 9.55 -34.89
C ARG A 60 -11.79 10.59 -35.01
N GLU A 61 -12.10 11.88 -34.98
CA GLU A 61 -11.13 12.98 -35.10
C GLU A 61 -10.32 13.26 -33.81
N GLY A 62 -10.79 12.82 -32.64
CA GLY A 62 -10.12 12.99 -31.35
C GLY A 62 -9.48 11.72 -30.79
N ARG A 63 -9.53 10.61 -31.52
CA ARG A 63 -9.04 9.31 -31.06
C ARG A 63 -7.52 9.28 -31.02
N SER A 64 -6.96 9.10 -29.83
CA SER A 64 -5.54 8.80 -29.68
C SER A 64 -5.32 7.29 -29.67
N ILE A 65 -4.63 6.77 -30.68
CA ILE A 65 -4.20 5.36 -30.73
C ILE A 65 -3.31 5.01 -29.51
N TRP A 66 -2.58 5.99 -28.98
CA TRP A 66 -1.78 5.81 -27.77
C TRP A 66 -2.62 5.38 -26.56
N ARG A 67 -3.82 5.94 -26.38
CA ARG A 67 -4.72 5.51 -25.30
C ARG A 67 -5.14 4.06 -25.43
N LEU A 68 -5.40 3.60 -26.66
CA LEU A 68 -5.76 2.20 -26.90
C LEU A 68 -4.59 1.27 -26.56
N ILE A 69 -3.37 1.64 -26.95
CA ILE A 69 -2.16 0.88 -26.65
C ILE A 69 -1.93 0.83 -25.14
N GLU A 70 -1.97 1.98 -24.45
CA GLU A 70 -1.85 2.07 -22.99
C GLU A 70 -2.90 1.22 -22.28
N GLY A 71 -4.14 1.25 -22.76
CA GLY A 71 -5.25 0.45 -22.23
C GLY A 71 -5.00 -1.05 -22.36
N ILE A 72 -4.63 -1.52 -23.56
CA ILE A 72 -4.33 -2.94 -23.81
C ILE A 72 -3.13 -3.40 -22.97
N LEU A 73 -2.06 -2.62 -22.91
CA LEU A 73 -0.88 -2.93 -22.12
C LEU A 73 -1.20 -3.02 -20.62
N SER A 74 -2.03 -2.10 -20.12
CA SER A 74 -2.44 -2.10 -18.71
C SER A 74 -3.29 -3.32 -18.36
N VAL A 75 -4.25 -3.70 -19.21
CA VAL A 75 -5.04 -4.93 -19.03
C VAL A 75 -4.14 -6.16 -19.07
N ALA A 76 -3.25 -6.27 -20.06
CA ALA A 76 -2.34 -7.40 -20.20
C ALA A 76 -1.42 -7.53 -18.97
N ALA A 77 -0.88 -6.42 -18.48
CA ALA A 77 -0.06 -6.38 -17.27
C ALA A 77 -0.85 -6.81 -16.03
N GLY A 78 -2.08 -6.30 -15.85
CA GLY A 78 -2.96 -6.68 -14.74
C GLY A 78 -3.28 -8.18 -14.72
N ILE A 79 -3.58 -8.77 -15.87
CA ILE A 79 -3.82 -10.22 -15.99
C ILE A 79 -2.53 -11.01 -15.71
N TYR A 80 -1.40 -10.57 -16.27
CA TYR A 80 -0.11 -11.23 -16.08
C TYR A 80 0.28 -11.30 -14.59
N PHE A 81 0.14 -10.19 -13.87
CA PHE A 81 0.42 -10.14 -12.44
C PHE A 81 -0.62 -10.87 -11.58
N ALA A 82 -1.83 -11.10 -12.08
CA ALA A 82 -2.84 -11.91 -11.38
C ALA A 82 -2.60 -13.42 -11.51
N VAL A 83 -2.06 -13.87 -12.65
CA VAL A 83 -1.89 -15.30 -12.97
C VAL A 83 -0.55 -15.87 -12.48
N LYS A 84 0.52 -15.05 -12.42
CA LYS A 84 1.87 -15.55 -12.10
C LYS A 84 2.06 -15.77 -10.59
N ASP A 85 2.88 -16.77 -10.29
CA ASP A 85 3.09 -17.42 -8.99
C ASP A 85 3.21 -16.49 -7.75
N SER A 86 2.59 -16.93 -6.65
CA SER A 86 2.25 -16.16 -5.44
C SER A 86 3.46 -15.68 -4.62
N LEU A 87 4.62 -16.33 -4.74
CA LEU A 87 5.79 -16.04 -3.90
C LEU A 87 6.81 -15.10 -4.58
N GLY A 88 6.96 -15.16 -5.90
CA GLY A 88 7.93 -14.34 -6.63
C GLY A 88 7.46 -12.89 -6.85
N LEU A 89 6.16 -12.68 -7.03
CA LEU A 89 5.60 -11.35 -7.30
C LEU A 89 5.68 -10.38 -6.12
N PRO A 90 5.37 -10.76 -4.86
CA PRO A 90 5.52 -9.86 -3.71
C PRO A 90 6.97 -9.37 -3.54
N ILE A 91 7.93 -10.26 -3.76
CA ILE A 91 9.36 -9.93 -3.69
C ILE A 91 9.74 -8.98 -4.85
N ALA A 92 9.31 -9.28 -6.07
CA ALA A 92 9.54 -8.41 -7.22
C ALA A 92 8.97 -7.00 -7.01
N PHE A 93 7.80 -6.90 -6.38
CA PHE A 93 7.18 -5.61 -6.05
C PHE A 93 8.02 -4.82 -5.04
N ILE A 94 8.52 -5.47 -3.98
CA ILE A 94 9.41 -4.83 -3.01
C ILE A 94 10.71 -4.36 -3.69
N VAL A 95 11.31 -5.20 -4.53
CA VAL A 95 12.54 -4.83 -5.27
C VAL A 95 12.28 -3.67 -6.23
N ALA A 96 11.16 -3.68 -6.95
CA ALA A 96 10.76 -2.58 -7.83
C ALA A 96 10.57 -1.27 -7.06
N ALA A 97 9.93 -1.31 -5.88
CA ALA A 97 9.82 -0.16 -5.00
C ALA A 97 11.20 0.32 -4.51
N GLY A 98 12.13 -0.59 -4.22
CA GLY A 98 13.51 -0.27 -3.89
C GLY A 98 14.24 0.45 -5.02
N ILE A 99 14.14 -0.06 -6.25
CA ILE A 99 14.71 0.59 -7.44
C ILE A 99 14.10 1.98 -7.66
N TRP A 100 12.78 2.12 -7.51
CA TRP A 100 12.10 3.40 -7.60
C TRP A 100 12.62 4.40 -6.56
N LEU A 101 12.78 3.97 -5.30
CA LEU A 101 13.36 4.81 -4.23
C LEU A 101 14.79 5.24 -4.57
N LEU A 102 15.61 4.38 -5.17
CA LEU A 102 16.95 4.76 -5.63
C LEU A 102 16.88 5.87 -6.69
N LEU A 103 16.01 5.73 -7.69
CA LEU A 103 15.83 6.72 -8.75
C LEU A 103 15.34 8.07 -8.18
N VAL A 104 14.36 8.03 -7.27
CA VAL A 104 13.85 9.22 -6.58
C VAL A 104 14.95 9.86 -5.74
N GLY A 105 15.69 9.07 -4.96
CA GLY A 105 16.79 9.54 -4.13
C GLY A 105 17.88 10.22 -4.96
N ILE A 106 18.35 9.56 -6.02
CA ILE A 106 19.35 10.14 -6.96
C ILE A 106 18.83 11.46 -7.55
N SER A 107 17.58 11.49 -8.00
CA SER A 107 16.96 12.71 -8.57
C SER A 107 16.89 13.85 -7.53
N ARG A 108 16.54 13.53 -6.28
CA ARG A 108 16.49 14.49 -5.16
C ARG A 108 17.87 14.99 -4.77
N VAL A 109 18.93 14.18 -4.87
CA VAL A 109 20.31 14.66 -4.67
C VAL A 109 20.63 15.74 -5.71
N PHE A 110 20.39 15.49 -6.99
CA PHE A 110 20.62 16.48 -8.05
C PHE A 110 19.82 17.76 -7.85
N MET A 111 18.54 17.63 -7.47
CA MET A 111 17.68 18.79 -7.18
C MET A 111 18.19 19.56 -5.95
N GLY A 112 18.52 18.85 -4.87
CA GLY A 112 19.04 19.43 -3.63
C GLY A 112 20.32 20.22 -3.86
N MET A 113 21.26 19.68 -4.64
CA MET A 113 22.50 20.40 -5.00
C MET A 113 22.24 21.70 -5.76
N ARG A 114 21.19 21.77 -6.59
CA ARG A 114 20.79 23.01 -7.26
C ARG A 114 20.16 24.00 -6.28
N VAL A 115 19.25 23.51 -5.43
CA VAL A 115 18.51 24.34 -4.47
C VAL A 115 19.40 24.90 -3.36
N VAL A 116 20.42 24.16 -2.90
CA VAL A 116 21.38 24.63 -1.88
C VAL A 116 22.03 25.97 -2.28
N LYS A 117 22.21 26.21 -3.58
CA LYS A 117 22.81 27.45 -4.10
C LYS A 117 21.91 28.68 -3.90
N PHE A 118 20.60 28.49 -3.83
CA PHE A 118 19.61 29.56 -3.66
C PHE A 118 19.11 29.63 -2.22
N GLU A 119 18.73 28.48 -1.65
CA GLU A 119 18.24 28.34 -0.29
C GLU A 119 18.92 27.17 0.41
N LYS A 120 19.96 27.49 1.17
CA LYS A 120 20.82 26.50 1.84
C LYS A 120 20.03 25.53 2.73
N ASN A 121 19.10 26.03 3.55
CA ASN A 121 18.31 25.20 4.47
C ASN A 121 17.41 24.20 3.75
N ILE A 122 16.73 24.63 2.68
CA ILE A 122 15.83 23.76 1.91
C ILE A 122 16.66 22.73 1.13
N GLY A 123 17.74 23.17 0.48
CA GLY A 123 18.60 22.28 -0.27
C GLY A 123 19.27 21.22 0.60
N GLN A 124 19.74 21.57 1.80
CA GLN A 124 20.33 20.60 2.75
C GLN A 124 19.31 19.59 3.25
N ARG A 125 18.08 20.03 3.55
CA ARG A 125 16.97 19.12 3.89
C ARG A 125 16.66 18.15 2.76
N LEU A 126 16.63 18.62 1.51
CA LEU A 126 16.43 17.77 0.34
C LEU A 126 17.51 16.69 0.22
N ILE A 127 18.78 17.08 0.36
CA ILE A 127 19.91 16.14 0.26
C ILE A 127 19.85 15.12 1.40
N PHE A 128 19.51 15.54 2.62
CA PHE A 128 19.38 14.63 3.75
C PHE A 128 18.29 13.58 3.52
N ILE A 129 17.11 14.00 3.05
CA ILE A 129 16.01 13.09 2.69
C ILE A 129 16.45 12.16 1.55
N ALA A 130 17.17 12.67 0.55
CA ALA A 130 17.65 11.89 -0.58
C ALA A 130 18.63 10.78 -0.17
N ILE A 131 19.51 11.04 0.80
CA ILE A 131 20.42 10.03 1.35
C ILE A 131 19.61 8.91 2.04
N ILE A 132 18.58 9.27 2.81
CA ILE A 132 17.70 8.28 3.44
C ILE A 132 16.99 7.44 2.37
N ASP A 133 16.44 8.06 1.33
CA ASP A 133 15.77 7.35 0.22
C ASP A 133 16.70 6.35 -0.45
N ILE A 134 17.96 6.74 -0.71
CA ILE A 134 18.97 5.87 -1.33
C ILE A 134 19.29 4.70 -0.40
N LEU A 135 19.55 4.95 0.89
CA LEU A 135 19.86 3.89 1.84
C LEU A 135 18.71 2.88 1.97
N LEU A 136 17.47 3.38 2.09
CA LEU A 136 16.28 2.53 2.11
C LEU A 136 16.12 1.73 0.81
N GLY A 137 16.33 2.38 -0.35
CA GLY A 137 16.30 1.73 -1.65
C GLY A 137 17.32 0.58 -1.76
N ILE A 138 18.56 0.79 -1.31
CA ILE A 138 19.60 -0.25 -1.27
C ILE A 138 19.15 -1.42 -0.38
N ILE A 139 18.64 -1.14 0.82
CA ILE A 139 18.18 -2.17 1.76
C ILE A 139 17.02 -2.99 1.17
N LEU A 140 16.06 -2.34 0.51
CA LEU A 140 14.93 -3.02 -0.15
C LEU A 140 15.39 -3.97 -1.26
N VAL A 141 16.39 -3.56 -2.06
CA VAL A 141 16.89 -4.38 -3.18
C VAL A 141 17.74 -5.55 -2.69
N ILE A 142 18.62 -5.33 -1.71
CA ILE A 142 19.54 -6.36 -1.22
C ILE A 142 18.80 -7.42 -0.38
N ASN A 143 17.88 -7.00 0.50
CA ASN A 143 17.20 -7.94 1.40
C ASN A 143 15.69 -7.64 1.51
N PRO A 144 14.92 -7.91 0.45
CA PRO A 144 13.49 -7.61 0.40
C PRO A 144 12.69 -8.39 1.46
N VAL A 145 13.11 -9.62 1.79
CA VAL A 145 12.42 -10.46 2.78
C VAL A 145 12.58 -9.90 4.19
N PHE A 146 13.78 -9.42 4.54
CA PHE A 146 14.02 -8.76 5.82
C PHE A 146 13.15 -7.50 5.97
N VAL A 147 13.08 -6.68 4.91
CA VAL A 147 12.23 -5.48 4.90
C VAL A 147 10.75 -5.83 5.03
N ALA A 148 10.28 -6.84 4.29
CA ALA A 148 8.92 -7.35 4.42
C ALA A 148 8.61 -7.79 5.85
N GLY A 149 9.56 -8.49 6.50
CA GLY A 149 9.50 -8.86 7.92
C GLY A 149 9.30 -7.67 8.83
N TYR A 150 10.14 -6.64 8.67
CA TYR A 150 10.08 -5.44 9.49
C TYR A 150 8.76 -4.69 9.32
N ILE A 151 8.32 -4.47 8.07
CA ILE A 151 7.03 -3.85 7.75
C ILE A 151 5.88 -4.66 8.34
N SER A 152 5.94 -5.99 8.20
CA SER A 152 4.92 -6.90 8.73
C SER A 152 4.79 -6.81 10.25
N VAL A 153 5.90 -6.77 10.99
CA VAL A 153 5.85 -6.64 12.45
C VAL A 153 5.22 -5.31 12.86
N LEU A 154 5.64 -4.19 12.23
CA LEU A 154 5.06 -2.88 12.54
C LEU A 154 3.56 -2.83 12.27
N PHE A 155 3.14 -3.36 11.12
CA PHE A 155 1.74 -3.39 10.72
C PHE A 155 0.91 -4.33 11.60
N GLY A 156 1.45 -5.52 11.90
CA GLY A 156 0.83 -6.52 12.75
C GLY A 156 0.63 -6.03 14.19
N ILE A 157 1.64 -5.37 14.78
CA ILE A 157 1.50 -4.72 16.10
C ILE A 157 0.40 -3.67 16.06
N SER A 158 0.36 -2.85 15.00
CA SER A 158 -0.68 -1.82 14.83
C SER A 158 -2.08 -2.43 14.79
N LEU A 159 -2.26 -3.57 14.12
CA LEU A 159 -3.53 -4.30 14.07
C LEU A 159 -3.89 -4.93 15.43
N ILE A 160 -2.93 -5.48 16.16
CA ILE A 160 -3.15 -6.01 17.51
C ILE A 160 -3.59 -4.88 18.46
N VAL A 161 -2.97 -3.70 18.38
CA VAL A 161 -3.39 -2.53 19.17
C VAL A 161 -4.83 -2.14 18.82
N GLN A 162 -5.20 -2.12 17.53
CA GLN A 162 -6.58 -1.85 17.11
C GLN A 162 -7.57 -2.90 17.64
N ALA A 163 -7.17 -4.19 17.66
CA ALA A 163 -7.98 -5.25 18.23
C ALA A 163 -8.27 -5.03 19.72
N VAL A 164 -7.23 -4.67 20.48
CA VAL A 164 -7.35 -4.36 21.91
C VAL A 164 -8.32 -3.19 22.11
N VAL A 165 -8.18 -2.10 21.35
CA VAL A 165 -9.09 -0.94 21.41
C VAL A 165 -10.54 -1.34 21.11
N ALA A 166 -10.77 -2.17 20.09
CA ALA A 166 -12.10 -2.63 19.71
C ALA A 166 -12.75 -3.52 20.78
N ILE A 167 -11.96 -4.35 21.46
CA ILE A 167 -12.42 -5.17 22.60
C ILE A 167 -12.76 -4.28 23.80
N PHE A 168 -11.92 -3.28 24.13
CA PHE A 168 -12.24 -2.31 25.18
C PHE A 168 -13.52 -1.52 24.89
N ARG A 169 -13.73 -1.15 23.62
CA ARG A 169 -14.95 -0.46 23.17
C ARG A 169 -16.20 -1.33 23.37
N PHE A 170 -16.12 -2.64 23.11
CA PHE A 170 -17.21 -3.59 23.43
C PHE A 170 -17.57 -3.57 24.92
N PHE A 171 -16.59 -3.66 25.81
CA PHE A 171 -16.84 -3.64 27.25
C PHE A 171 -17.45 -2.31 27.72
N ARG A 172 -17.00 -1.19 27.16
CA ARG A 172 -17.55 0.14 27.45
C ARG A 172 -19.00 0.25 27.00
N LEU A 173 -19.32 -0.17 25.77
CA LEU A 173 -20.69 -0.17 25.24
C LEU A 173 -21.61 -1.08 26.05
N ASN A 174 -21.13 -2.26 26.45
CA ASN A 174 -21.87 -3.18 27.32
C ASN A 174 -22.20 -2.58 28.70
N ARG A 175 -21.29 -1.77 29.26
CA ARG A 175 -21.54 -1.07 30.53
C ARG A 175 -22.57 0.06 30.36
N MET A 176 -22.55 0.78 29.24
CA MET A 176 -23.51 1.85 28.95
C MET A 176 -24.92 1.30 28.72
N GLU A 177 -25.06 0.20 27.97
CA GLU A 177 -26.35 -0.46 27.75
C GLU A 177 -27.00 -0.91 29.07
N ARG A 178 -26.20 -1.42 30.02
CA ARG A 178 -26.67 -1.78 31.37
C ARG A 178 -27.08 -0.60 32.24
N LYS A 179 -26.59 0.62 31.98
CA LYS A 179 -26.98 1.84 32.71
C LYS A 179 -28.20 2.54 32.13
N LEU A 180 -28.54 2.23 30.88
CA LEU A 180 -29.68 2.82 30.15
C LEU A 180 -30.92 1.91 30.17
N LYS A 181 -30.76 0.68 30.65
CA LYS A 181 -31.86 -0.20 31.10
C LYS A 181 -32.12 0.06 32.57
#